data_AF-A0A1P8Q5G7-F1
#
_entry.id   AF-A0A1P8Q5G7-F1
#
_cell.length_a   1.000
_cell.length_b   1.000
_cell.length_c   1.000
_cell.angle_alpha   90.00
_cell.angle_beta   90.00
_cell.angle_gamma   90.00
#
_symmetry.space_group_name_H-M   'P 1'
#
loop_
_entity.id
_entity.type
_entity.pdbx_description
1 polymer ?
#
loop_
_entity_poly.entity_id
_entity_poly.type
_entity_poly.pdbx_seq_one_letter_code
_entity_poly.pdbx_strand_id
1 'polypeptide(L)'
;MPPHTFTVLGFTISDWVGIATITSLIIAAVRRILFQPLNDKLSDLSKAITELNANSNKAHSDLKDKIEENHLDIERHDIEIGFLYDKNNLNRRKKNEDK
;
A
#
# COMPACT_ATOMS: atom_id res chain seq x y z
N MET A 1 -11.27 -62.26 33.07
CA MET A 1 -9.98 -61.58 32.83
C MET A 1 -10.18 -60.08 33.05
N PRO A 2 -9.44 -59.44 33.96
CA PRO A 2 -9.57 -57.99 34.17
C PRO A 2 -9.02 -57.24 32.94
N PRO A 3 -9.64 -56.12 32.53
CA PRO A 3 -9.14 -55.32 31.41
C PRO A 3 -7.78 -54.70 31.79
N HIS A 4 -6.74 -55.00 31.02
CA HIS A 4 -5.44 -54.36 31.16
C HIS A 4 -5.57 -52.92 30.63
N THR A 5 -5.83 -51.97 31.52
CA THR A 5 -5.78 -50.54 31.18
C THR A 5 -4.33 -50.15 30.95
N PHE A 6 -3.97 -49.82 29.72
CA PHE A 6 -2.65 -49.34 29.38
C PHE A 6 -2.47 -47.93 29.96
N THR A 7 -1.65 -47.81 31.00
CA THR A 7 -1.37 -46.55 31.68
C THR A 7 -0.01 -46.02 31.26
N VAL A 8 0.07 -44.76 30.88
CA VAL A 8 1.32 -44.06 30.57
C VAL A 8 1.49 -42.95 31.61
N LEU A 9 2.58 -43.03 32.39
CA LEU A 9 2.87 -42.11 33.50
C LEU A 9 1.72 -42.01 34.54
N GLY A 10 1.07 -43.14 34.83
CA GLY A 10 -0.01 -43.22 35.81
C GLY A 10 -1.38 -42.75 35.32
N PHE A 11 -1.49 -42.25 34.08
CA PHE A 11 -2.75 -41.84 33.46
C PHE A 11 -3.18 -42.84 32.39
N THR A 12 -4.49 -42.99 32.22
CA THR A 12 -5.04 -43.82 31.14
C THR A 12 -4.91 -43.10 29.79
N ILE A 13 -4.98 -43.84 28.69
CA ILE A 13 -4.96 -43.24 27.33
C ILE A 13 -6.11 -42.24 27.15
N SER A 14 -7.29 -42.49 27.72
CA SER A 14 -8.42 -41.55 27.68
C SER A 14 -8.13 -40.23 28.40
N ASP A 15 -7.37 -40.26 29.49
CA ASP A 15 -6.99 -39.04 30.22
C ASP A 15 -6.04 -38.18 29.38
N TRP A 16 -5.10 -38.82 28.67
CA TRP A 16 -4.20 -38.13 27.74
C TRP A 16 -4.93 -37.46 26.57
N VAL A 17 -5.98 -38.10 26.05
CA VAL A 17 -6.86 -37.49 25.03
C VAL A 17 -7.56 -36.25 25.60
N GLY A 18 -8.00 -36.31 26.86
CA GLY A 18 -8.57 -35.16 27.56
C GLY A 18 -7.57 -34.00 27.71
N ILE A 19 -6.32 -34.29 28.09
CA ILE A 19 -5.27 -33.27 28.23
C ILE A 19 -4.92 -32.65 26.88
N ALA A 20 -4.75 -33.47 25.84
CA ALA A 20 -4.43 -32.99 24.50
C ALA A 20 -5.53 -32.09 23.93
N THR A 21 -6.79 -32.45 24.12
CA THR A 21 -7.93 -31.64 23.66
C THR A 21 -7.99 -30.29 24.36
N ILE A 22 -7.85 -30.24 25.69
CA ILE A 22 -7.81 -28.98 26.44
C ILE A 22 -6.63 -28.10 25.98
N THR A 23 -5.45 -28.69 25.82
CA THR A 23 -4.24 -27.96 25.39
C THR A 23 -4.43 -27.37 23.99
N SER A 24 -5.01 -28.13 23.07
CA SER A 24 -5.31 -27.65 21.71
C SER A 24 -6.32 -26.51 21.68
N LEU A 25 -7.34 -26.56 22.56
CA LEU A 25 -8.33 -25.49 22.71
C LEU A 25 -7.71 -24.20 23.21
N ILE A 26 -6.82 -24.28 24.21
CA ILE A 26 -6.10 -23.12 24.73
C ILE A 26 -5.21 -22.51 23.63
N ILE A 27 -4.46 -23.33 22.90
CA ILE A 27 -3.62 -22.87 21.78
C ILE A 27 -4.48 -22.20 20.69
N ALA A 28 -5.62 -22.79 20.34
CA ALA A 28 -6.55 -22.22 19.37
C ALA A 28 -7.13 -20.88 19.84
N ALA A 29 -7.51 -20.77 21.10
CA ALA A 29 -8.02 -19.53 21.70
C ALA A 29 -6.95 -18.43 21.69
N VAL A 30 -5.72 -18.74 22.10
CA VAL A 30 -4.60 -17.78 22.08
C VAL A 30 -4.27 -17.34 20.65
N ARG A 31 -4.26 -18.26 19.68
CA ARG A 31 -4.09 -17.93 18.26
C ARG A 31 -5.18 -16.98 17.76
N ARG A 32 -6.43 -17.24 18.12
CA ARG A 32 -7.57 -16.41 17.73
C ARG A 32 -7.51 -15.02 18.36
N ILE A 33 -7.14 -14.92 19.63
CA ILE A 33 -7.16 -13.65 20.37
C ILE A 33 -5.94 -12.79 20.04
N LEU A 34 -4.75 -13.38 19.95
CA LEU A 34 -3.52 -12.61 19.75
C LEU A 34 -3.12 -12.52 18.29
N PHE A 35 -3.15 -13.62 17.53
CA PHE A 35 -2.52 -13.65 16.21
C PHE A 35 -3.46 -13.25 15.06
N GLN A 36 -4.77 -13.55 15.15
CA GLN A 36 -5.71 -13.09 14.12
C GLN A 36 -5.78 -11.57 13.98
N PRO A 37 -6.00 -10.77 15.06
CA PRO A 37 -6.09 -9.32 14.88
C PRO A 37 -4.78 -8.72 14.38
N LEU A 38 -3.62 -9.28 14.73
CA LEU A 38 -2.34 -8.86 14.19
C LEU A 38 -2.23 -9.14 12.69
N ASN A 39 -2.63 -10.33 12.23
CA ASN A 39 -2.62 -10.66 10.81
C ASN A 39 -3.58 -9.78 10.01
N ASP A 40 -4.77 -9.51 10.55
CA ASP A 40 -5.75 -8.63 9.89
C ASP A 40 -5.20 -7.20 9.78
N LYS A 41 -4.58 -6.66 10.83
CA LYS A 41 -3.96 -5.33 10.81
C LYS A 41 -2.77 -5.25 9.85
N LEU A 42 -1.94 -6.29 9.79
CA LEU A 42 -0.84 -6.36 8.82
C LEU A 42 -1.36 -6.46 7.38
N SER A 43 -2.45 -7.19 7.15
CA SER A 43 -3.11 -7.27 5.84
C SER A 43 -3.70 -5.92 5.43
N ASP A 44 -4.39 -5.24 6.34
CA ASP A 44 -4.95 -3.90 6.10
C ASP A 44 -3.86 -2.87 5.79
N LEU A 45 -2.75 -2.89 6.55
CA LEU A 45 -1.60 -2.02 6.30
C LEU A 45 -0.96 -2.32 4.95
N SER A 46 -0.79 -3.60 4.61
CA SER A 46 -0.25 -3.98 3.30
C SER A 46 -1.14 -3.48 2.17
N LYS A 47 -2.47 -3.62 2.28
CA LYS A 47 -3.41 -3.09 1.29
C LYS A 47 -3.33 -1.57 1.18
N ALA A 48 -3.33 -0.87 2.31
CA ALA A 48 -3.21 0.58 2.34
C ALA A 48 -1.92 1.07 1.67
N ILE A 49 -0.79 0.37 1.89
CA ILE A 49 0.49 0.69 1.23
C ILE A 49 0.39 0.43 -0.28
N THR A 50 -0.21 -0.69 -0.71
CA THR A 50 -0.39 -0.98 -2.15
C THR A 50 -1.30 0.05 -2.82
N GLU A 51 -2.40 0.43 -2.19
CA GLU A 51 -3.32 1.46 -2.67
C GLU A 51 -2.65 2.84 -2.71
N LEU A 52 -1.89 3.20 -1.68
CA LEU A 52 -1.13 4.45 -1.64
C LEU A 52 -0.10 4.50 -2.76
N ASN A 53 0.61 3.40 -3.00
CA ASN A 53 1.61 3.33 -4.08
C ASN A 53 0.95 3.43 -5.46
N ALA A 54 -0.17 2.73 -5.67
CA ALA A 54 -0.93 2.82 -6.91
C ALA A 54 -1.48 4.23 -7.15
N ASN A 55 -2.03 4.87 -6.11
CA ASN A 55 -2.55 6.23 -6.17
C ASN A 55 -1.44 7.26 -6.37
N SER A 56 -0.29 7.07 -5.74
CA SER A 56 0.90 7.92 -5.92
C SER A 56 1.40 7.86 -7.37
N ASN A 57 1.54 6.66 -7.93
CA ASN A 57 1.96 6.50 -9.32
C ASN A 57 0.98 7.15 -10.30
N LYS A 58 -0.32 7.01 -10.05
CA LYS A 58 -1.35 7.69 -10.85
C LYS A 58 -1.25 9.20 -10.74
N ALA A 59 -1.14 9.73 -9.52
CA ALA A 59 -1.01 11.18 -9.30
C ALA A 59 0.25 11.75 -9.96
N HIS A 60 1.37 11.01 -9.93
CA HIS A 60 2.59 11.40 -10.64
C HIS A 60 2.42 11.39 -12.16
N SER A 61 1.68 10.43 -12.73
CA SER A 61 1.34 10.43 -14.16
C SER A 61 0.47 11.62 -14.52
N ASP A 62 -0.63 11.85 -13.78
CA ASP A 62 -1.55 12.96 -14.03
C ASP A 62 -0.84 14.33 -13.91
N LEU A 63 0.12 14.46 -12.98
CA LEU A 63 0.96 15.65 -12.85
C LEU A 63 1.90 15.81 -14.04
N LYS A 64 2.51 14.72 -14.52
CA LYS A 64 3.39 14.76 -15.69
C LYS A 64 2.62 15.20 -16.93
N ASP A 65 1.43 14.65 -17.16
CA ASP A 65 0.58 15.01 -18.30
C ASP A 65 0.19 16.49 -18.25
N LYS A 66 -0.19 17.00 -17.06
CA LYS A 66 -0.48 18.44 -16.87
C LYS A 66 0.74 19.33 -17.09
N ILE A 67 1.95 18.90 -16.69
CA ILE A 67 3.17 19.67 -16.94
C ILE A 67 3.46 19.73 -18.44
N GLU A 68 3.26 18.63 -19.16
CA GLU A 68 3.44 18.57 -20.60
C GLU A 68 2.43 19.46 -21.34
N GLU A 69 1.15 19.40 -20.97
CA GLU A 69 0.11 20.29 -21.51
C GLU A 69 0.44 21.76 -21.27
N ASN A 70 0.79 22.14 -20.04
CA ASN A 70 1.19 23.49 -19.71
C ASN A 70 2.44 23.94 -20.48
N HIS A 71 3.38 23.03 -20.76
CA HIS A 71 4.58 23.35 -21.54
C HIS A 71 4.22 23.72 -22.97
N LEU A 72 3.34 22.95 -23.62
CA LEU A 72 2.85 23.22 -24.97
C LEU A 72 2.08 24.54 -25.05
N ASP A 73 1.28 24.85 -24.04
CA ASP A 73 0.56 26.12 -23.96
C ASP A 73 1.51 27.32 -23.82
N ILE A 74 2.57 27.18 -23.00
CA ILE A 74 3.62 28.20 -22.89
C ILE A 74 4.31 28.42 -24.25
N GLU A 75 4.66 27.34 -24.96
CA GLU A 75 5.25 27.45 -26.29
C GLU A 75 4.32 28.14 -27.29
N ARG A 76 3.03 27.80 -27.27
CA ARG A 76 2.02 28.44 -28.12
C ARG A 76 1.89 29.92 -27.82
N HIS A 77 1.82 30.29 -26.54
CA HIS A 77 1.79 31.69 -26.14
C HIS A 77 3.08 32.42 -26.54
N ASP A 78 4.25 31.77 -26.49
CA ASP A 78 5.51 32.37 -26.93
C ASP A 78 5.50 32.71 -28.42
N ILE A 79 4.94 31.82 -29.24
CA ILE A 79 4.72 32.04 -30.68
C ILE A 79 3.71 33.16 -30.93
N GLU A 80 2.57 33.14 -30.22
CA GLU A 80 1.52 34.16 -30.36
C GLU A 80 2.05 35.56 -29.99
N ILE A 81 2.79 35.67 -28.88
CA ILE A 81 3.44 36.91 -28.48
C ILE A 81 4.42 37.36 -29.58
N GLY A 82 5.25 36.45 -30.11
CA GLY A 82 6.15 36.76 -31.23
C GLY A 82 5.40 37.35 -32.43
N PHE A 83 4.32 36.69 -32.86
CA PHE A 83 3.48 37.17 -33.95
C PHE A 83 2.87 38.56 -33.68
N LEU A 84 2.39 38.81 -32.46
CA LEU A 84 1.83 40.11 -32.08
C LEU A 84 2.89 41.22 -32.06
N TYR A 85 4.11 40.93 -31.62
CA TYR A 85 5.22 41.90 -31.67
C TYR A 85 5.59 42.27 -33.10
N ASP A 86 5.73 41.26 -33.97
CA ASP A 86 6.03 41.45 -35.39
C ASP A 86 4.94 42.27 -36.09
N LYS A 87 3.67 41.92 -35.86
CA LYS A 87 2.51 42.61 -36.44
C LYS A 87 2.43 44.09 -36.03
N ASN A 88 2.86 44.42 -34.81
CA ASN A 88 2.82 45.78 -34.28
C ASN A 88 4.14 46.55 -34.47
N ASN A 89 5.13 45.98 -35.16
CA ASN A 89 6.48 46.56 -35.34
C ASN A 89 7.16 46.91 -34.00
N LEU A 90 6.90 46.12 -32.95
CA LEU A 90 7.48 46.31 -31.63
C LEU A 90 8.73 45.45 -31.46
N ASN A 91 9.75 45.97 -30.77
CA ASN A 91 10.94 45.18 -30.41
C ASN A 91 10.69 44.39 -29.12
N ARG A 92 10.85 43.07 -29.17
CA ARG A 92 10.76 42.18 -28.01
C ARG A 92 12.08 42.23 -27.21
N ARG A 93 12.00 42.33 -25.87
CA ARG A 93 13.20 42.18 -25.00
C ARG A 93 13.71 40.74 -25.08
N LYS A 94 15.03 40.56 -25.21
CA LYS A 94 15.63 39.23 -25.27
C LYS A 94 15.62 38.59 -23.89
N LYS A 95 15.27 37.29 -23.82
CA LYS A 95 15.15 36.47 -22.60
C LYS A 95 16.41 36.39 -21.70
N ASN A 96 17.50 37.08 -22.07
CA ASN A 96 18.80 37.03 -21.41
C ASN A 96 19.18 38.31 -20.64
N GLU A 97 18.28 39.29 -20.50
CA GLU A 97 18.61 40.59 -19.87
C GLU A 97 18.39 40.63 -18.35
N ASP A 98 17.83 39.59 -17.74
CA ASP A 98 17.58 39.52 -16.29
C ASP A 98 18.55 38.53 -15.59
N LYS A 99 19.87 38.75 -15.72
CA LYS A 99 20.90 38.10 -14.90
C LYS A 99 21.64 39.11 -14.03
#